data_AF-A0A2T6IFE9-F1
#
_entry.id   AF-A0A2T6IFE9-F1
#
_cell.length_a   1.000
_cell.length_b   1.000
_cell.length_c   1.000
_cell.angle_alpha   90.00
_cell.angle_beta   90.00
_cell.angle_gamma   90.00
#
_symmetry.space_group_name_H-M   'P 1'
#
loop_
_entity.id
_entity.type
_entity.pdbx_description
1 polymer ?
#
loop_
_entity_poly.entity_id
_entity_poly.type
_entity_poly.pdbx_seq_one_letter_code
_entity_poly.pdbx_strand_id
1 'polypeptide(L)'
;MALANAARQTDASAVKTTPVEKKFRDEKGITHVNNYIVGRRLGSGRFSSTKEYDLIDPSTGAVQGRFAGKRYRKGVLARKKEFRRDPVTQRPQIYTKLQEVWEEIRILSLLNSPYCVHVREILESGSQNGGEEGKLII
;
A
#
# COMPACT_ATOMS: atom_id res chain seq x y z
N MET A 1 -8.04 2.86 37.14
CA MET A 1 -6.93 2.34 36.32
C MET A 1 -7.23 2.63 34.86
N ALA A 2 -6.57 3.65 34.30
CA ALA A 2 -6.71 3.99 32.89
C ALA A 2 -5.86 3.01 32.07
N LEU A 3 -6.51 2.12 31.30
CA LEU A 3 -5.81 1.37 30.26
C LEU A 3 -5.55 2.35 29.12
N ALA A 4 -4.31 2.81 29.06
CA ALA A 4 -3.78 3.61 27.98
C ALA A 4 -4.18 3.00 26.64
N ASN A 5 -4.65 3.85 25.73
CA ASN A 5 -4.71 3.53 24.31
C ASN A 5 -3.32 3.04 23.91
N ALA A 6 -3.16 1.72 23.78
CA ALA A 6 -1.99 1.13 23.18
C ALA A 6 -2.02 1.59 21.72
N ALA A 7 -1.32 2.70 21.46
CA ALA A 7 -0.76 2.96 20.15
C ALA A 7 -0.02 1.68 19.80
N ARG A 8 -0.65 0.82 18.98
CA ARG A 8 0.01 -0.35 18.41
C ARG A 8 1.20 0.23 17.66
N GLN A 9 2.38 0.08 18.26
CA GLN A 9 3.64 0.34 17.60
C GLN A 9 3.56 -0.40 16.27
N THR A 10 3.56 0.38 15.20
CA THR A 10 3.81 -0.12 13.86
C THR A 10 5.24 -0.63 13.90
N ASP A 11 5.42 -1.90 14.25
CA ASP A 11 6.67 -2.60 14.00
C ASP A 11 7.04 -2.30 12.56
N ALA A 12 8.20 -1.65 12.39
CA ALA A 12 8.60 -1.08 11.12
C ALA A 12 8.56 -2.19 10.06
N SER A 13 7.67 -2.04 9.08
CA SER A 13 7.68 -2.88 7.89
C SER A 13 9.10 -2.87 7.34
N ALA A 14 9.72 -4.04 7.20
CA ALA A 14 11.06 -4.16 6.60
C ALA A 14 11.07 -3.66 5.14
N VAL A 15 9.89 -3.56 4.52
CA VAL A 15 9.69 -3.02 3.19
C VAL A 15 9.75 -1.50 3.22
N LYS A 16 10.63 -0.94 2.38
CA LYS A 16 10.80 0.50 2.20
C LYS A 16 9.49 1.17 1.77
N THR A 17 9.06 2.18 2.52
CA THR A 17 8.00 3.11 2.10
C THR A 17 8.62 4.34 1.46
N THR A 18 8.30 4.58 0.20
CA THR A 18 8.75 5.73 -0.60
C THR A 18 7.57 6.70 -0.79
N PRO A 19 7.72 8.00 -0.45
CA PRO A 19 6.67 8.97 -0.75
C PRO A 19 6.50 9.14 -2.26
N VAL A 20 5.26 9.34 -2.71
CA VAL A 20 4.96 9.74 -4.09
C VAL A 20 5.24 11.22 -4.22
N GLU A 21 6.44 11.55 -4.71
CA GLU A 21 6.90 12.93 -4.92
C GLU A 21 6.43 13.48 -6.25
N LYS A 22 6.42 12.64 -7.29
CA LYS A 22 6.03 13.04 -8.65
C LYS A 22 4.95 12.15 -9.17
N LYS A 23 3.86 12.76 -9.62
CA LYS A 23 2.81 12.05 -10.34
C LYS A 23 2.20 12.94 -11.40
N PHE A 24 2.34 12.52 -12.65
CA PHE A 24 1.85 13.28 -13.78
C PHE A 24 1.40 12.34 -14.91
N ARG A 25 0.80 12.94 -15.93
CA ARG A 25 0.45 12.26 -17.16
C ARG A 25 1.25 12.92 -18.28
N ASP A 26 1.95 12.14 -19.09
CA ASP A 26 2.72 12.69 -20.20
C ASP A 26 1.83 13.07 -21.40
N GLU A 27 2.44 13.62 -22.43
CA GLU A 27 1.79 14.04 -23.68
C GLU A 27 1.09 12.90 -24.42
N LYS A 28 1.55 11.66 -24.21
CA LYS A 28 0.97 10.44 -24.78
C LYS A 28 -0.18 9.91 -23.93
N GLY A 29 -0.52 10.58 -22.82
CA GLY A 29 -1.57 10.15 -21.92
C GLY A 29 -1.16 8.98 -21.01
N ILE A 30 0.13 8.71 -20.84
CA ILE A 30 0.66 7.67 -19.95
C ILE A 30 0.89 8.26 -18.57
N THR A 31 0.51 7.53 -17.52
CA THR A 31 0.66 7.99 -16.14
C THR A 31 2.02 7.57 -15.59
N HIS A 32 2.71 8.53 -14.96
CA HIS A 32 3.97 8.33 -14.27
C HIS A 32 3.78 8.53 -12.76
N VAL A 33 4.43 7.69 -11.95
CA VAL A 33 4.46 7.80 -10.48
C VAL A 33 5.90 7.56 -10.01
N ASN A 34 6.56 8.60 -9.49
CA ASN A 34 8.01 8.61 -9.28
C ASN A 34 8.74 8.11 -10.54
N ASN A 35 9.54 7.05 -10.42
CA ASN A 35 10.28 6.46 -11.55
C ASN A 35 9.51 5.32 -12.23
N TYR A 36 8.20 5.20 -12.00
CA TYR A 36 7.38 4.15 -12.60
C TYR A 36 6.47 4.65 -13.71
N ILE A 37 6.45 3.91 -14.82
CA ILE A 37 5.40 3.99 -15.84
C ILE A 37 4.24 3.09 -15.43
N VAL A 38 3.04 3.65 -15.34
CA VAL A 38 1.84 2.89 -15.01
C VAL A 38 1.20 2.36 -16.29
N GLY A 39 1.24 1.04 -16.45
CA GLY A 39 0.68 0.34 -17.60
C GLY A 39 -0.79 -0.04 -17.45
N ARG A 40 -1.16 -1.16 -18.10
CA ARG A 40 -2.53 -1.66 -18.15
C ARG A 40 -3.00 -2.19 -16.79
N ARG A 41 -4.31 -2.39 -16.66
CA ARG A 41 -4.90 -3.04 -15.49
C ARG A 41 -4.72 -4.55 -15.60
N LEU A 42 -4.20 -5.16 -14.53
CA LEU A 42 -4.06 -6.61 -14.39
C LEU A 42 -5.26 -7.23 -13.68
N GLY A 43 -5.91 -6.47 -12.79
CA GLY A 43 -7.07 -6.93 -12.07
C GLY A 43 -7.70 -5.86 -11.19
N SER A 44 -8.86 -6.18 -10.64
CA SER A 44 -9.57 -5.32 -9.69
C SER A 44 -10.11 -6.16 -8.54
N GLY A 45 -9.81 -5.73 -7.32
CA GLY A 45 -10.49 -6.20 -6.12
C GLY A 45 -11.59 -5.24 -5.71
N ARG A 46 -12.33 -5.59 -4.66
CA ARG A 46 -13.41 -4.76 -4.11
C ARG A 46 -12.97 -3.34 -3.72
N PHE A 47 -11.75 -3.21 -3.20
CA PHE A 47 -11.19 -1.93 -2.73
C PHE A 47 -9.85 -1.55 -3.38
N SER A 48 -9.40 -2.34 -4.37
CA SER A 48 -8.08 -2.20 -4.97
C SER A 48 -8.13 -2.34 -6.47
N SER A 49 -7.13 -1.78 -7.14
CA SER A 49 -6.89 -2.02 -8.56
C SER A 49 -5.42 -2.37 -8.75
N THR A 50 -5.14 -3.49 -9.40
CA THR A 50 -3.78 -3.91 -9.71
C THR A 50 -3.44 -3.51 -11.15
N LYS A 51 -2.28 -2.88 -11.34
CA LYS A 51 -1.78 -2.48 -12.65
C LYS A 51 -0.32 -2.89 -12.83
N GLU A 52 0.14 -2.87 -14.07
CA GLU A 52 1.57 -2.98 -14.40
C GLU A 52 2.31 -1.69 -14.05
N TYR A 53 3.53 -1.85 -13.56
CA TYR A 53 4.44 -0.79 -13.19
C TYR A 53 5.83 -1.13 -13.74
N ASP A 54 6.28 -0.37 -14.73
CA ASP A 54 7.63 -0.51 -15.28
C ASP A 54 8.54 0.51 -14.58
N LEU A 55 9.54 0.03 -13.83
CA LEU A 55 10.54 0.88 -13.20
C LEU A 55 11.52 1.36 -14.27
N ILE A 56 11.69 2.67 -14.39
CA ILE A 56 12.67 3.27 -15.27
C ILE A 56 13.90 3.72 -14.48
N ASP A 57 15.07 3.55 -15.07
CA ASP A 57 16.26 4.30 -14.72
C ASP A 57 16.11 5.78 -15.15
N PRO A 58 16.11 6.75 -14.21
CA PRO A 58 15.96 8.16 -14.57
C PRO A 58 17.14 8.71 -15.39
N SER A 59 18.31 8.06 -15.38
CA SER A 59 19.50 8.52 -16.11
C SER A 59 19.52 8.05 -17.56
N THR A 60 19.05 6.83 -17.83
CA THR A 60 19.12 6.20 -19.17
C THR A 60 17.76 6.08 -19.85
N GLY A 61 16.65 6.19 -19.11
CA GLY A 61 15.31 5.95 -19.63
C GLY A 61 14.99 4.46 -19.87
N ALA A 62 15.90 3.55 -19.49
CA ALA A 62 15.72 2.11 -19.70
C ALA A 62 14.83 1.49 -18.61
N VAL A 63 14.03 0.49 -19.00
CA VAL A 63 13.22 -0.30 -18.05
C VAL A 63 14.12 -1.26 -17.28
N GLN A 64 14.23 -1.05 -15.97
CA GLN A 64 15.02 -1.89 -15.07
C GLN A 64 14.24 -3.09 -14.52
N GLY A 65 12.91 -3.03 -14.53
CA GLY A 65 12.08 -4.15 -14.10
C GLY A 65 10.59 -3.87 -14.26
N ARG A 66 9.80 -4.96 -14.26
CA ARG A 66 8.34 -4.91 -14.38
C ARG A 66 7.70 -5.50 -13.13
N PHE A 67 6.70 -4.80 -12.61
CA PHE A 67 6.05 -5.11 -11.34
C PHE A 67 4.53 -5.02 -11.47
N ALA A 68 3.84 -5.65 -10.53
CA ALA A 68 2.41 -5.45 -10.32
C ALA A 68 2.22 -4.55 -9.11
N GLY A 69 1.54 -3.42 -9.28
CA GLY A 69 1.24 -2.48 -8.19
C GLY A 69 -0.23 -2.55 -7.81
N LYS A 70 -0.52 -2.95 -6.56
CA LYS A 70 -1.86 -3.02 -5.98
C LYS A 70 -2.18 -1.68 -5.33
N ARG A 71 -3.06 -0.92 -5.96
CA ARG A 71 -3.39 0.44 -5.54
C ARG A 71 -4.66 0.51 -4.70
N TYR A 72 -4.57 1.22 -3.59
CA TYR A 72 -5.63 1.51 -2.63
C TYR A 72 -5.89 3.02 -2.49
N ARG A 73 -7.09 3.38 -2.03
CA ARG A 73 -7.46 4.75 -1.63
C ARG A 73 -7.65 4.77 -0.12
N LYS A 74 -6.74 5.42 0.62
CA LYS A 74 -6.72 5.38 2.10
C LYS A 74 -8.04 5.85 2.70
N GLY A 75 -8.60 6.96 2.19
CA GLY A 75 -9.84 7.52 2.75
C GLY A 75 -11.07 6.63 2.54
N VAL A 76 -11.09 5.83 1.46
CA VAL A 76 -12.17 4.85 1.24
C VAL A 76 -12.05 3.69 2.25
N LEU A 77 -10.82 3.22 2.47
CA LEU A 77 -10.55 2.12 3.38
C LEU A 77 -10.76 2.52 4.86
N ALA A 78 -10.36 3.73 5.24
CA ALA A 78 -10.51 4.26 6.59
C ALA A 78 -11.99 4.39 7.00
N ARG A 79 -12.83 4.86 6.07
CA ARG A 79 -14.28 4.96 6.31
C ARG A 79 -15.00 3.61 6.34
N LYS A 80 -14.43 2.57 5.71
CA LYS A 80 -15.06 1.25 5.67
C LYS A 80 -14.75 0.48 6.94
N LYS A 81 -15.72 0.47 7.85
CA LYS A 81 -15.69 -0.23 9.13
C LYS A 81 -16.34 -1.61 9.07
N GLU A 82 -15.82 -2.54 9.86
CA GLU A 82 -16.38 -3.86 10.10
C GLU A 82 -16.34 -4.19 11.59
N PHE A 83 -17.44 -4.77 12.09
CA PHE A 83 -17.53 -5.26 13.45
C PHE A 83 -17.07 -6.71 13.46
N ARG A 84 -16.05 -7.02 14.25
CA ARG A 84 -15.56 -8.40 14.43
C ARG A 84 -15.09 -8.60 15.86
N ARG A 85 -14.99 -9.86 16.29
CA ARG A 85 -14.36 -10.16 17.57
C ARG A 85 -12.86 -9.99 17.44
N ASP A 86 -12.26 -9.31 18.40
CA ASP A 86 -10.81 -9.24 18.52
C ASP A 86 -10.27 -10.66 18.81
N PRO A 87 -9.26 -11.15 18.06
CA PRO A 87 -8.82 -12.53 18.17
C PRO A 87 -8.19 -12.85 19.53
N VAL A 88 -7.62 -11.85 20.21
CA VAL A 88 -6.93 -12.02 21.50
C VAL A 88 -7.93 -11.94 22.66
N THR A 89 -8.77 -10.91 22.66
CA THR A 89 -9.66 -10.61 23.79
C THR A 89 -11.07 -11.19 23.64
N GLN A 90 -11.42 -11.70 22.45
CA GLN A 90 -12.75 -12.20 22.07
C GLN A 90 -13.90 -11.17 22.19
N ARG A 91 -13.56 -9.90 22.48
CA ARG A 91 -14.55 -8.82 22.61
C ARG A 91 -14.92 -8.25 21.24
N PRO A 92 -16.17 -7.80 21.05
CA PRO A 92 -16.54 -7.06 19.84
C PRO A 92 -15.70 -5.78 19.70
N GLN A 93 -15.12 -5.58 18.53
CA GLN A 93 -14.33 -4.39 18.20
C GLN A 93 -14.59 -3.96 16.75
N ILE A 94 -14.42 -2.67 16.49
CA ILE A 94 -14.53 -2.08 15.16
C ILE A 94 -13.14 -2.00 14.53
N TYR A 95 -13.03 -2.55 13.33
CA TYR A 95 -11.82 -2.47 12.50
C TYR A 95 -12.12 -1.74 11.21
N THR A 96 -11.15 -0.96 10.71
CA THR A 96 -11.25 -0.36 9.37
C THR A 96 -10.56 -1.23 8.34
N LYS A 97 -11.00 -1.15 7.07
CA LYS A 97 -10.28 -1.81 5.98
C LYS A 97 -8.87 -1.25 5.78
N LEU A 98 -8.58 -0.03 6.24
CA LEU A 98 -7.23 0.52 6.18
C LEU A 98 -6.29 -0.20 7.16
N GLN A 99 -6.77 -0.49 8.37
CA GLN A 99 -6.01 -1.29 9.35
C GLN A 99 -5.72 -2.70 8.81
N GLU A 100 -6.66 -3.31 8.09
CA GLU A 100 -6.43 -4.61 7.45
C GLU A 100 -5.37 -4.55 6.35
N VAL A 101 -5.32 -3.48 5.56
CA VAL A 101 -4.28 -3.31 4.53
C VAL A 101 -2.90 -3.09 5.15
N TRP A 102 -2.81 -2.34 6.25
CA TRP A 102 -1.54 -2.22 6.98
C TRP A 102 -1.08 -3.54 7.58
N GLU A 103 -2.01 -4.36 8.07
CA GLU A 103 -1.71 -5.71 8.55
C GLU A 103 -1.31 -6.64 7.40
N GLU A 104 -1.95 -6.54 6.23
CA GLU A 104 -1.55 -7.25 5.00
C GLU A 104 -0.09 -6.93 4.65
N ILE A 105 0.28 -5.64 4.65
CA ILE A 105 1.65 -5.19 4.40
C ILE A 105 2.62 -5.77 5.43
N ARG A 106 2.26 -5.71 6.71
CA ARG A 106 3.07 -6.26 7.80
C ARG A 106 3.33 -7.75 7.56
N ILE A 107 2.30 -8.53 7.30
CA ILE A 107 2.42 -9.97 7.01
C ILE A 107 3.31 -10.19 5.78
N LEU A 108 3.06 -9.49 4.67
CA LEU A 108 3.83 -9.63 3.45
C LEU A 108 5.31 -9.28 3.65
N SER A 109 5.64 -8.31 4.51
CA SER A 109 7.03 -7.97 4.84
C SER A 109 7.76 -9.04 5.65
N LEU A 110 7.03 -9.95 6.29
CA LEU A 110 7.59 -11.06 7.06
C LEU A 110 7.76 -12.33 6.22
N LEU A 111 7.17 -12.39 5.02
CA LEU A 111 7.31 -13.54 4.13
C LEU A 111 8.68 -13.52 3.45
N ASN A 112 9.45 -14.58 3.66
CA ASN A 112 10.75 -14.79 3.02
C ASN A 112 10.81 -16.21 2.44
N SER A 113 10.08 -16.43 1.34
CA SER A 113 10.01 -17.74 0.68
C SER A 113 9.83 -17.56 -0.83
N PRO A 114 10.58 -18.27 -1.68
CA PRO A 114 10.48 -18.14 -3.13
C PRO A 114 9.11 -18.52 -3.70
N TYR A 115 8.28 -19.23 -2.92
CA TYR A 115 6.91 -19.62 -3.30
C TYR A 115 5.85 -18.58 -2.89
N CYS A 116 6.25 -17.47 -2.29
CA CYS A 116 5.38 -16.36 -1.90
C CYS A 116 5.66 -15.13 -2.76
N VAL A 117 4.64 -14.28 -2.90
CA VAL A 117 4.82 -12.94 -3.47
C VAL A 117 5.54 -12.05 -2.45
N HIS A 118 6.46 -11.23 -2.94
CA HIS A 118 7.23 -10.30 -2.11
C HIS A 118 6.88 -8.86 -2.48
N VAL A 119 6.68 -8.03 -1.45
CA VAL A 119 6.50 -6.59 -1.65
C VAL A 119 7.88 -5.96 -1.77
N ARG A 120 8.12 -5.29 -2.89
CA ARG A 120 9.39 -4.60 -3.14
C ARG A 120 9.46 -3.28 -2.38
N GLU A 121 8.44 -2.46 -2.54
CA GLU A 121 8.35 -1.15 -1.92
C GLU A 121 6.89 -0.73 -1.80
N ILE A 122 6.64 0.25 -0.94
CA ILE A 122 5.33 0.85 -0.75
C ILE A 122 5.40 2.29 -1.25
N LEU A 123 4.57 2.68 -2.21
CA LEU A 123 4.44 4.07 -2.63
C LEU A 123 3.26 4.72 -1.92
N GLU A 124 3.52 5.76 -1.14
CA GLU A 124 2.50 6.45 -0.36
C GLU A 124 2.34 7.92 -0.79
N SER A 125 1.12 8.34 -1.09
CA SER A 125 0.76 9.76 -1.28
C SER A 125 -0.18 10.21 -0.17
N GLY A 126 -0.01 11.42 0.35
CA GLY A 126 -0.80 12.00 1.44
C GLY A 126 0.10 12.53 2.56
N SER A 127 -0.48 12.92 3.70
CA SER A 127 0.33 13.24 4.88
C SER A 127 1.16 12.02 5.29
N GLN A 128 2.46 12.23 5.45
CA GLN A 128 3.36 11.20 5.97
C GLN A 128 2.97 10.92 7.43
N ASN A 129 3.08 9.64 7.84
CA ASN A 129 2.66 9.07 9.15
C ASN A 129 1.22 8.53 9.21
N GLY A 130 0.85 7.62 8.31
CA GLY A 130 -0.36 6.79 8.50
C GLY A 130 -1.69 7.57 8.42
N GLY A 131 -1.67 8.75 7.83
CA GLY A 131 -2.87 9.55 7.62
C GLY A 131 -3.90 8.83 6.75
N GLU A 132 -5.18 9.10 7.00
CA GLU A 132 -6.30 8.48 6.27
C GLU A 132 -6.45 9.02 4.84
N GLU A 133 -5.72 10.08 4.47
CA GLU A 133 -5.85 10.73 3.17
C GLU A 133 -4.81 10.26 2.16
N GLY A 134 -5.25 10.15 0.90
CA GLY A 134 -4.38 9.82 -0.23
C GLY A 134 -4.46 8.36 -0.67
N LYS A 135 -3.34 7.82 -1.15
CA LYS A 135 -3.25 6.54 -1.86
C LYS A 135 -2.05 5.75 -1.39
N LEU A 136 -2.21 4.44 -1.44
CA LEU A 136 -1.18 3.47 -1.11
C LEU A 136 -1.03 2.54 -2.32
N ILE A 137 0.20 2.27 -2.73
CA ILE A 137 0.53 1.28 -3.74
C ILE A 137 1.52 0.32 -3.09
N ILE A 138 1.22 -0.97 -3.14
CA ILE A 138 2.10 -2.04 -2.68
C ILE A 138 2.40 -3.00 -3.82
#